data_AF-A0A370WWP8-F1
#
_entry.id   AF-A0A370WWP8-F1
#
_cell.length_a   1.000
_cell.length_b   1.000
_cell.length_c   1.000
_cell.angle_alpha   90.00
_cell.angle_beta   90.00
_cell.angle_gamma   90.00
#
_symmetry.space_group_name_H-M   'P 1'
#
loop_
_entity.id
_entity.type
_entity.pdbx_description
1 polymer ?
#
loop_
_entity_poly.entity_id
_entity_poly.type
_entity_poly.pdbx_seq_one_letter_code
_entity_poly.pdbx_strand_id
1 'polypeptide(L)'
;MPTSHITQAVLIEGPDAVAFAHSQFASQVTALANGQWQFSSWLDAQGRVRNVLHLARIGDERLMVILRGGNATDFIDALRRFVFRSRVKLTTVEGSLAGGEAMPMHYVDVHDDVVRLGCGTHAMLFGAHVDNDETWRLQQLRAGWPWLPNASLNEMLAPALSLHRLGAVTIDKGCYPGQEIVARLHYRGGNKRHLHHVVLSKALEDGSLLHHEGRKFVQLLNVITHDERVEALAVISDEDANNIAQHTEIISDEKITMHLLTDWPD
;
A
#
# COMPACT_ATOMS: atom_id res chain seq x y z
N MET A 1 -21.91 -4.51 -4.23
CA MET A 1 -21.11 -5.21 -5.26
C MET A 1 -19.70 -5.31 -4.72
N PRO A 2 -18.96 -6.43 -4.87
CA PRO A 2 -17.55 -6.41 -4.54
C PRO A 2 -16.90 -5.33 -5.39
N THR A 3 -16.23 -4.38 -4.75
CA THR A 3 -15.41 -3.38 -5.42
C THR A 3 -14.38 -4.15 -6.23
N SER A 4 -14.57 -4.24 -7.54
CA SER A 4 -13.54 -4.77 -8.42
C SER A 4 -12.34 -3.85 -8.27
N HIS A 5 -11.27 -4.34 -7.64
CA HIS A 5 -10.04 -3.56 -7.52
C HIS A 5 -9.34 -3.60 -8.87
N ILE A 6 -9.83 -2.80 -9.82
CA ILE A 6 -9.15 -2.55 -11.08
C ILE A 6 -7.81 -1.93 -10.71
N THR A 7 -6.80 -2.77 -10.67
CA THR A 7 -5.48 -2.36 -10.24
C THR A 7 -4.85 -1.59 -11.36
N GLN A 8 -4.31 -0.43 -10.99
CA GLN A 8 -3.74 0.53 -11.91
C GLN A 8 -2.23 0.33 -11.90
N ALA A 9 -1.63 0.14 -13.07
CA ALA A 9 -0.19 -0.01 -13.20
C ALA A 9 0.41 1.09 -14.09
N VAL A 10 1.65 1.44 -13.78
CA VAL A 10 2.44 2.42 -14.52
C VAL A 10 3.80 1.84 -14.84
N LEU A 11 4.24 2.03 -16.07
CA LEU A 11 5.57 1.68 -16.50
C LEU A 11 6.43 2.96 -16.55
N ILE A 12 7.61 2.88 -15.95
CA ILE A 12 8.64 3.92 -15.96
C ILE A 12 9.82 3.38 -16.77
N GLU A 13 10.07 3.97 -17.93
CA GLU A 13 11.08 3.49 -18.88
C GLU A 13 12.11 4.56 -19.21
N GLY A 14 13.35 4.13 -19.44
CA GLY A 14 14.43 4.95 -19.96
C GLY A 14 15.67 4.94 -19.05
N PRO A 15 16.78 5.51 -19.53
CA PRO A 15 18.08 5.40 -18.87
C PRO A 15 18.11 6.04 -17.47
N ASP A 16 17.21 7.00 -17.22
CA ASP A 16 17.14 7.68 -15.92
C ASP A 16 16.01 7.10 -15.03
N ALA A 17 15.35 5.99 -15.40
CA ALA A 17 14.15 5.45 -14.72
C ALA A 17 14.39 5.15 -13.23
N VAL A 18 15.48 4.45 -12.91
CA VAL A 18 15.86 4.11 -11.52
C VAL A 18 16.20 5.36 -10.73
N ALA A 19 17.00 6.28 -11.29
CA ALA A 19 17.39 7.51 -10.62
C ALA A 19 16.19 8.42 -10.37
N PHE A 20 15.30 8.56 -11.36
CA PHE A 20 14.05 9.30 -11.25
C PHE A 20 13.17 8.72 -10.14
N ALA A 21 12.87 7.42 -10.19
CA ALA A 21 12.06 6.74 -9.17
C ALA A 21 12.67 6.87 -7.77
N HIS A 22 14.01 6.75 -7.65
CA HIS A 22 14.71 6.91 -6.37
C HIS A 22 14.57 8.32 -5.77
N SER A 23 14.53 9.36 -6.62
CA SER A 23 14.35 10.75 -6.18
C SER A 23 12.92 11.09 -5.77
N GLN A 24 11.93 10.34 -6.28
CA GLN A 24 10.52 10.62 -6.02
C GLN A 24 9.93 9.73 -4.93
N PHE A 25 10.29 8.45 -4.90
CA PHE A 25 9.69 7.50 -3.98
C PHE A 25 10.50 7.37 -2.69
N ALA A 26 9.85 6.93 -1.62
CA ALA A 26 10.41 6.94 -0.28
C ALA A 26 11.28 5.72 0.05
N SER A 27 11.28 4.66 -0.76
CA SER A 27 12.14 3.46 -0.55
C SER A 27 13.51 3.55 -1.24
N GLN A 28 14.44 2.66 -0.88
CA GLN A 28 15.79 2.57 -1.47
C GLN A 28 15.78 1.96 -2.89
N VAL A 29 15.22 2.67 -3.88
CA VAL A 29 15.06 2.16 -5.26
C VAL A 29 16.37 1.75 -5.95
N THR A 30 17.50 2.38 -5.66
CA THR A 30 18.79 2.02 -6.29
C THR A 30 19.34 0.67 -5.83
N ALA A 31 18.87 0.13 -4.71
CA ALA A 31 19.21 -1.22 -4.25
C ALA A 31 18.34 -2.30 -4.89
N LEU A 32 17.29 -1.93 -5.63
CA LEU A 32 16.38 -2.87 -6.29
C LEU A 32 17.08 -3.52 -7.50
N ALA A 33 17.40 -4.80 -7.37
CA ALA A 33 18.00 -5.59 -8.44
C ALA A 33 17.00 -5.91 -9.56
N ASN A 34 17.49 -6.17 -10.77
CA ASN A 34 16.64 -6.71 -11.85
C ASN A 34 16.01 -8.03 -11.44
N GLY A 35 14.76 -8.26 -11.86
CA GLY A 35 14.02 -9.45 -11.49
C GLY A 35 13.61 -9.46 -10.02
N GLN A 36 13.60 -8.29 -9.37
CA GLN A 36 13.13 -8.13 -7.99
C GLN A 36 12.05 -7.04 -7.88
N TRP A 37 11.23 -7.14 -6.84
CA TRP A 37 10.26 -6.12 -6.45
C TRP A 37 10.39 -5.79 -4.96
N GLN A 38 10.02 -4.57 -4.60
CA GLN A 38 9.92 -4.13 -3.22
C GLN A 38 8.68 -3.26 -3.02
N PHE A 39 8.26 -3.09 -1.76
CA PHE A 39 7.31 -2.03 -1.45
C PHE A 39 7.98 -0.66 -1.62
N SER A 40 7.17 0.31 -2.01
CA SER A 40 7.55 1.71 -2.00
C SER A 40 6.34 2.57 -1.67
N SER A 41 6.58 3.84 -1.42
CA SER A 41 5.52 4.82 -1.26
C SER A 41 5.91 6.13 -1.92
N TRP A 42 4.89 6.87 -2.36
CA TRP A 42 5.06 8.23 -2.85
C TRP A 42 4.39 9.19 -1.87
N LEU A 43 5.12 10.18 -1.39
CA LEU A 43 4.65 11.11 -0.37
C LEU A 43 4.48 12.51 -0.95
N ASP A 44 3.66 13.32 -0.29
CA ASP A 44 3.67 14.77 -0.49
C ASP A 44 4.76 15.47 0.33
N ALA A 45 4.87 16.79 0.19
CA ALA A 45 5.86 17.59 0.92
C ALA A 45 5.62 17.59 2.44
N GLN A 46 4.40 17.27 2.88
CA GLN A 46 3.99 17.17 4.27
C GLN A 46 4.16 15.74 4.82
N GLY A 47 4.74 14.82 4.05
CA GLY A 47 4.98 13.43 4.45
C GLY A 47 3.73 12.54 4.41
N ARG A 48 2.62 13.01 3.83
CA ARG A 48 1.39 12.22 3.68
C ARG A 48 1.52 11.29 2.48
N VAL A 49 0.97 10.09 2.61
CA VAL A 49 1.07 9.04 1.59
C VAL A 49 0.10 9.35 0.46
N ARG A 50 0.66 9.66 -0.72
CA ARG A 50 -0.09 9.78 -1.97
C ARG A 50 -0.48 8.39 -2.47
N ASN A 51 0.47 7.46 -2.48
CA ASN A 51 0.26 6.09 -2.94
C ASN A 51 1.20 5.11 -2.22
N VAL A 52 0.72 3.89 -2.02
CA VAL A 52 1.54 2.70 -1.69
C VAL A 52 1.75 1.90 -2.97
N LEU A 53 2.95 1.39 -3.18
CA LEU A 53 3.42 0.85 -4.46
C LEU A 53 4.00 -0.56 -4.26
N HIS A 54 3.70 -1.47 -5.19
CA HIS A 54 4.62 -2.55 -5.53
C HIS A 54 5.51 -2.04 -6.66
N LEU A 55 6.80 -1.89 -6.40
CA LEU A 55 7.79 -1.43 -7.37
C LEU A 55 8.64 -2.62 -7.81
N ALA A 56 8.46 -3.04 -9.06
CA ALA A 56 9.19 -4.15 -9.68
C ALA A 56 10.19 -3.63 -10.71
N ARG A 57 11.40 -4.18 -10.71
CA ARG A 57 12.39 -3.92 -11.76
C ARG A 57 12.40 -5.07 -12.75
N ILE A 58 11.77 -4.83 -13.89
CA ILE A 58 11.54 -5.82 -14.96
C ILE A 58 12.53 -5.69 -16.12
N GLY A 59 13.56 -4.85 -15.95
CA GLY A 59 14.67 -4.68 -16.88
C GLY A 59 15.58 -3.54 -16.44
N ASP A 60 16.75 -3.41 -17.08
CA ASP A 60 17.78 -2.44 -16.68
C ASP A 60 17.25 -1.01 -16.58
N GLU A 61 16.43 -0.62 -17.55
CA GLU A 61 15.83 0.70 -17.71
C GLU A 61 14.30 0.67 -17.58
N ARG A 62 13.73 -0.40 -16.98
CA ARG A 62 12.28 -0.61 -16.91
C ARG A 62 11.82 -0.94 -15.50
N LEU A 63 11.01 -0.06 -14.92
CA LEU A 63 10.32 -0.28 -13.65
C LEU A 63 8.82 -0.38 -13.90
N MET A 64 8.19 -1.39 -13.32
CA MET A 64 6.74 -1.48 -13.23
C MET A 64 6.28 -1.10 -11.83
N VAL A 65 5.29 -0.22 -11.77
CA VAL A 65 4.67 0.26 -10.55
C VAL A 65 3.23 -0.24 -10.54
N ILE A 66 2.90 -1.14 -9.62
CA ILE A 66 1.52 -1.54 -9.37
C ILE A 66 1.02 -0.71 -8.18
N LEU A 67 0.00 0.11 -8.41
CA LEU A 67 -0.58 0.99 -7.40
C LEU A 67 -1.48 0.20 -6.45
N ARG A 68 -1.20 0.27 -5.15
CA ARG A 68 -2.09 -0.26 -4.11
C ARG A 68 -3.09 0.83 -3.69
N GLY A 69 -3.88 1.29 -4.66
CA GLY A 69 -4.81 2.41 -4.50
C GLY A 69 -4.45 3.62 -5.34
N GLY A 70 -5.47 4.42 -5.69
CA GLY A 70 -5.35 5.55 -6.59
C GLY A 70 -5.47 5.19 -8.07
N ASN A 71 -5.27 6.21 -8.92
CA ASN A 71 -5.45 6.13 -10.36
C ASN A 71 -4.10 6.34 -11.09
N ALA A 72 -3.82 5.53 -12.12
CA ALA A 72 -2.55 5.61 -12.85
C ALA A 72 -2.38 6.92 -13.62
N THR A 73 -3.45 7.45 -14.20
CA THR A 73 -3.43 8.74 -14.92
C THR A 73 -3.12 9.88 -13.97
N ASP A 74 -3.83 9.97 -12.84
CA ASP A 74 -3.60 11.01 -11.83
C ASP A 74 -2.18 10.92 -11.25
N PHE A 75 -1.69 9.69 -11.02
CA PHE A 75 -0.33 9.45 -10.56
C PHE A 75 0.72 9.94 -11.57
N ILE A 76 0.56 9.61 -12.85
CA ILE A 76 1.44 10.07 -13.92
C ILE A 76 1.39 11.60 -14.04
N ASP A 77 0.20 12.19 -14.07
CA ASP A 77 0.02 13.65 -14.21
C ASP A 77 0.69 14.40 -13.06
N ALA A 78 0.55 13.88 -11.84
CA ALA A 78 1.19 14.45 -10.68
C ALA A 78 2.73 14.22 -10.68
N LEU A 79 3.24 13.18 -11.34
CA LEU A 79 4.68 12.93 -11.52
C LEU A 79 5.30 13.74 -12.67
N ARG A 80 4.53 14.10 -13.70
CA ARG A 80 5.03 14.80 -14.91
C ARG A 80 5.82 16.08 -14.58
N ARG A 81 5.42 16.82 -13.54
CA ARG A 81 6.13 18.03 -13.09
C ARG A 81 7.57 17.77 -12.61
N PHE A 82 7.91 16.53 -12.25
CA PHE A 82 9.24 16.14 -11.78
C PHE A 82 10.10 15.52 -12.88
N VAL A 83 9.53 15.23 -14.06
CA VAL A 83 10.24 14.60 -15.19
C VAL A 83 11.23 15.56 -15.87
N PHE A 84 11.18 16.86 -15.57
CA PHE A 84 12.02 17.86 -16.22
C PHE A 84 13.52 17.45 -16.22
N ARG A 85 14.09 17.33 -17.42
CA ARG A 85 15.47 16.86 -17.72
C ARG A 85 15.77 15.37 -17.48
N SER A 86 14.85 14.60 -16.90
CA SER A 86 14.99 13.15 -16.77
C SER A 86 14.58 12.49 -18.09
N ARG A 87 15.44 11.63 -18.65
CA ARG A 87 15.13 10.80 -19.82
C ARG A 87 14.31 9.59 -19.37
N VAL A 88 13.06 9.86 -19.04
CA VAL A 88 12.08 8.85 -18.62
C VAL A 88 10.76 9.03 -19.34
N LYS A 89 10.11 7.92 -19.63
CA LYS A 89 8.75 7.83 -20.17
C LYS A 89 7.86 7.17 -19.12
N LEU A 90 6.71 7.77 -18.86
CA LEU A 90 5.69 7.25 -17.95
C LEU A 90 4.45 6.86 -18.77
N THR A 91 4.01 5.60 -18.67
CA THR A 91 2.82 5.10 -19.39
C THR A 91 1.94 4.28 -18.47
N THR A 92 0.62 4.44 -18.60
CA THR A 92 -0.34 3.54 -17.97
C THR A 92 -0.22 2.15 -18.61
N VAL A 93 -0.42 1.11 -17.81
CA VAL A 93 -0.50 -0.27 -18.28
C VAL A 93 -1.82 -0.84 -17.80
N GLU A 94 -2.64 -1.28 -18.74
CA GLU A 94 -3.90 -1.95 -18.44
C GLU A 94 -3.65 -3.44 -18.21
N GLY A 95 -4.37 -4.01 -17.24
CA GLY A 95 -4.26 -5.41 -16.88
C GLY A 95 -5.14 -5.72 -15.68
N SER A 96 -5.29 -7.01 -15.42
CA SER A 96 -5.98 -7.51 -14.24
C SER A 96 -4.99 -8.13 -13.27
N LEU A 97 -5.42 -8.29 -12.01
CA LEU A 97 -4.65 -9.03 -11.01
C LEU A 97 -5.23 -10.43 -10.79
N ALA A 98 -4.35 -11.38 -10.50
CA ALA A 98 -4.75 -12.70 -10.03
C ALA A 98 -3.79 -13.26 -8.99
N GLY A 99 -4.24 -14.30 -8.28
CA GLY A 99 -3.38 -15.14 -7.47
C GLY A 99 -2.65 -16.15 -8.34
N GLY A 100 -1.41 -16.47 -7.98
CA GLY A 100 -0.65 -17.57 -8.56
C GLY A 100 0.01 -18.43 -7.48
N GLU A 101 0.63 -19.52 -7.92
CA GLU A 101 1.41 -20.39 -7.03
C GLU A 101 2.49 -19.63 -6.25
N ALA A 102 2.80 -20.14 -5.06
CA ALA A 102 3.80 -19.55 -4.18
C ALA A 102 5.15 -19.36 -4.89
N MET A 103 5.71 -18.15 -4.74
CA MET A 103 7.01 -17.77 -5.28
C MET A 103 7.80 -17.03 -4.19
N PRO A 104 9.15 -17.09 -4.20
CA PRO A 104 9.97 -16.42 -3.21
C PRO A 104 9.63 -14.92 -3.10
N MET A 105 9.58 -14.41 -1.87
CA MET A 105 9.35 -12.99 -1.61
C MET A 105 10.33 -12.13 -2.41
N HIS A 106 9.86 -11.01 -2.95
CA HIS A 106 10.62 -10.06 -3.76
C HIS A 106 11.01 -10.56 -5.15
N TYR A 107 10.82 -11.82 -5.50
CA TYR A 107 11.18 -12.30 -6.84
C TYR A 107 10.19 -11.82 -7.91
N VAL A 108 10.70 -11.50 -9.09
CA VAL A 108 9.89 -11.17 -10.26
C VAL A 108 10.21 -12.12 -11.40
N ASP A 109 9.17 -12.70 -11.96
CA ASP A 109 9.24 -13.44 -13.21
C ASP A 109 8.34 -12.77 -14.25
N VAL A 110 8.78 -12.74 -15.50
CA VAL A 110 8.00 -12.18 -16.61
C VAL A 110 7.93 -13.21 -17.71
N HIS A 111 6.74 -13.72 -17.96
CA HIS A 111 6.49 -14.76 -18.95
C HIS A 111 5.19 -14.43 -19.70
N ASP A 112 5.22 -14.50 -21.03
CA ASP A 112 4.06 -14.24 -21.91
C ASP A 112 3.30 -12.94 -21.56
N ASP A 113 4.04 -11.84 -21.37
CA ASP A 113 3.52 -10.53 -20.98
C ASP A 113 2.76 -10.48 -19.63
N VAL A 114 2.88 -11.54 -18.82
CA VAL A 114 2.41 -11.60 -17.44
C VAL A 114 3.57 -11.38 -16.48
N VAL A 115 3.44 -10.36 -15.63
CA VAL A 115 4.39 -10.10 -14.55
C VAL A 115 3.93 -10.85 -13.30
N ARG A 116 4.79 -11.70 -12.75
CA ARG A 116 4.54 -12.49 -11.54
C ARG A 116 5.42 -11.95 -10.42
N LEU A 117 4.79 -11.45 -9.35
CA LEU A 117 5.48 -10.94 -8.17
C LEU A 117 5.38 -11.98 -7.06
N GLY A 118 6.50 -12.52 -6.61
CA GLY A 118 6.52 -13.50 -5.54
C GLY A 118 6.30 -12.87 -4.17
N CYS A 119 5.30 -13.35 -3.45
CA CYS A 119 4.84 -12.83 -2.16
C CYS A 119 5.11 -13.82 -1.01
N GLY A 120 5.94 -14.84 -1.23
CA GLY A 120 6.25 -15.90 -0.28
C GLY A 120 5.19 -17.00 -0.27
N THR A 121 3.95 -16.68 0.15
CA THR A 121 2.85 -17.67 0.26
C THR A 121 2.05 -17.84 -1.03
N HIS A 122 2.15 -16.87 -1.94
CA HIS A 122 1.47 -16.81 -3.23
C HIS A 122 2.33 -15.99 -4.19
N ALA A 123 1.93 -15.94 -5.45
CA ALA A 123 2.34 -14.90 -6.38
C ALA A 123 1.18 -13.94 -6.65
N MET A 124 1.49 -12.67 -6.88
CA MET A 124 0.56 -11.70 -7.43
C MET A 124 0.87 -11.55 -8.93
N LEU A 125 -0.09 -11.92 -9.77
CA LEU A 125 0.04 -11.87 -11.23
C LEU A 125 -0.57 -10.58 -11.76
N PHE A 126 0.06 -9.95 -12.76
CA PHE A 126 -0.47 -8.79 -13.45
C PHE A 126 -0.26 -8.91 -14.96
N GLY A 127 -1.31 -8.70 -15.75
CA GLY A 127 -1.23 -8.70 -17.20
C GLY A 127 -2.58 -8.51 -17.90
N ALA A 128 -2.55 -8.21 -19.20
CA ALA A 128 -3.74 -7.99 -20.01
C ALA A 128 -4.59 -9.26 -20.22
N HIS A 129 -3.94 -10.44 -20.19
CA HIS A 129 -4.56 -11.75 -20.38
C HIS A 129 -4.70 -12.55 -19.07
N VAL A 130 -4.62 -11.86 -17.93
CA VAL A 130 -4.86 -12.45 -16.62
C VAL A 130 -6.34 -12.31 -16.28
N ASP A 131 -6.98 -13.40 -15.88
CA ASP A 131 -8.36 -13.35 -15.38
C ASP A 131 -8.37 -12.75 -13.98
N ASN A 132 -9.21 -11.74 -13.74
CA ASN A 132 -9.25 -11.07 -12.44
C ASN A 132 -9.64 -12.03 -11.31
N ASP A 133 -8.74 -12.21 -10.35
CA ASP A 133 -8.91 -13.03 -9.15
C ASP A 133 -8.42 -12.27 -7.92
N GLU A 134 -9.18 -12.36 -6.83
CA GLU A 134 -8.95 -11.65 -5.58
C GLU A 134 -8.62 -12.58 -4.40
N THR A 135 -8.48 -13.90 -4.62
CA THR A 135 -8.22 -14.90 -3.56
C THR A 135 -6.94 -14.63 -2.76
N TRP A 136 -5.94 -14.00 -3.38
CA TRP A 136 -4.69 -13.61 -2.74
C TRP A 136 -4.85 -12.45 -1.74
N ARG A 137 -5.91 -11.64 -1.86
CA ARG A 137 -6.07 -10.40 -1.08
C ARG A 137 -6.15 -10.67 0.42
N LEU A 138 -6.84 -11.73 0.83
CA LEU A 138 -6.95 -12.09 2.24
C LEU A 138 -5.58 -12.43 2.86
N GLN A 139 -4.70 -13.09 2.10
CA GLN A 139 -3.35 -13.39 2.56
C GLN A 139 -2.54 -12.11 2.76
N GLN A 140 -2.65 -11.14 1.84
CA GLN A 140 -1.97 -9.86 1.95
C GLN A 140 -2.56 -8.96 3.05
N LEU A 141 -3.88 -9.00 3.26
CA LEU A 141 -4.56 -8.35 4.38
C LEU A 141 -3.99 -8.87 5.70
N ARG A 142 -3.92 -10.18 5.86
CA ARG A 142 -3.35 -10.83 7.06
C ARG A 142 -1.85 -10.60 7.24
N ALA A 143 -1.12 -10.24 6.18
CA ALA A 143 0.28 -9.84 6.25
C ALA A 143 0.47 -8.34 6.58
N GLY A 144 -0.63 -7.57 6.64
CA GLY A 144 -0.59 -6.14 6.90
C GLY A 144 -0.09 -5.33 5.71
N TRP A 145 -0.47 -5.71 4.49
CA TRP A 145 -0.07 -5.03 3.26
C TRP A 145 -1.20 -4.10 2.78
N PRO A 146 -1.19 -2.81 3.18
CA PRO A 146 -2.33 -1.93 2.97
C PRO A 146 -2.60 -1.69 1.48
N TRP A 147 -3.88 -1.73 1.12
CA TRP A 147 -4.42 -1.10 -0.07
C TRP A 147 -5.10 0.19 0.37
N LEU A 148 -4.74 1.32 -0.24
CA LEU A 148 -5.32 2.61 0.12
C LEU A 148 -6.59 2.88 -0.69
N PRO A 149 -7.75 3.04 -0.03
CA PRO A 149 -8.95 3.54 -0.68
C PRO A 149 -8.72 4.95 -1.20
N ASN A 150 -9.39 5.32 -2.30
CA ASN A 150 -9.27 6.65 -2.88
C ASN A 150 -9.59 7.77 -1.89
N ALA A 151 -10.57 7.54 -1.01
CA ALA A 151 -10.96 8.48 0.05
C ALA A 151 -9.85 8.71 1.09
N SER A 152 -8.91 7.77 1.25
CA SER A 152 -7.84 7.82 2.25
C SER A 152 -6.50 8.28 1.69
N LEU A 153 -6.41 8.56 0.38
CA LEU A 153 -5.19 9.07 -0.25
C LEU A 153 -4.88 10.48 0.28
N ASN A 154 -3.60 10.75 0.54
CA ASN A 154 -3.12 12.03 1.08
C ASN A 154 -3.65 12.36 2.49
N GLU A 155 -4.25 11.40 3.22
CA GLU A 155 -4.72 11.67 4.59
C GLU A 155 -3.68 11.29 5.65
N MET A 156 -3.03 10.14 5.47
CA MET A 156 -2.21 9.50 6.50
C MET A 156 -0.72 9.68 6.25
N LEU A 157 0.05 9.71 7.35
CA LEU A 157 1.52 9.66 7.30
C LEU A 157 1.96 8.21 7.14
N ALA A 158 3.14 8.00 6.55
CA ALA A 158 3.68 6.66 6.31
C ALA A 158 3.73 5.76 7.56
N PRO A 159 4.10 6.29 8.75
CA PRO A 159 4.00 5.54 9.99
C PRO A 159 2.61 4.97 10.33
N ALA A 160 1.55 5.73 10.07
CA ALA A 160 0.17 5.28 10.33
C ALA A 160 -0.20 3.99 9.59
N LEU A 161 0.53 3.67 8.53
CA LEU A 161 0.32 2.56 7.61
C LEU A 161 1.41 1.48 7.73
N SER A 162 2.28 1.57 8.75
CA SER A 162 3.36 0.62 9.01
C SER A 162 4.32 0.46 7.83
N LEU A 163 4.54 1.55 7.09
CA LEU A 163 5.30 1.53 5.84
C LEU A 163 6.80 1.37 6.06
N HIS A 164 7.30 1.70 7.25
CA HIS A 164 8.71 1.45 7.61
C HIS A 164 8.99 -0.05 7.71
N ARG A 165 8.12 -0.80 8.39
CA ARG A 165 8.15 -2.28 8.48
C ARG A 165 8.20 -2.96 7.10
N LEU A 166 7.51 -2.41 6.12
CA LEU A 166 7.46 -2.94 4.75
C LEU A 166 8.67 -2.52 3.89
N GLY A 167 9.58 -1.69 4.40
CA GLY A 167 10.66 -1.09 3.59
C GLY A 167 10.15 -0.09 2.55
N ALA A 168 8.88 0.34 2.65
CA ALA A 168 8.26 1.28 1.71
C ALA A 168 8.70 2.74 1.94
N VAL A 169 9.43 2.99 3.03
CA VAL A 169 10.04 4.26 3.42
C VAL A 169 11.40 3.99 4.03
N THR A 170 12.42 4.73 3.58
CA THR A 170 13.81 4.64 4.05
C THR A 170 14.25 6.02 4.51
N ILE A 171 14.61 6.15 5.78
CA ILE A 171 14.90 7.45 6.40
C ILE A 171 16.28 7.97 5.98
N ASP A 172 17.23 7.06 5.80
CA ASP A 172 18.66 7.29 5.60
C ASP A 172 19.09 7.30 4.12
N LYS A 173 18.13 7.47 3.19
CA LYS A 173 18.44 7.64 1.76
C LYS A 173 18.56 9.12 1.34
N GLY A 174 18.97 9.33 0.09
CA GLY A 174 19.00 10.66 -0.53
C GLY A 174 17.63 11.37 -0.54
N CYS A 175 17.59 12.63 -0.94
CA CYS A 175 16.39 13.47 -0.86
C CYS A 175 15.19 12.89 -1.62
N TYR A 176 14.02 12.86 -0.97
CA TYR A 176 12.72 12.61 -1.58
C TYR A 176 11.62 13.48 -0.93
N PRO A 177 10.49 13.73 -1.62
CA PRO A 177 9.40 14.53 -1.07
C PRO A 177 8.92 14.00 0.29
N GLY A 178 8.79 14.89 1.28
CA GLY A 178 8.27 14.55 2.61
C GLY A 178 9.27 13.87 3.55
N GLN A 179 10.52 13.59 3.12
CA GLN A 179 11.53 12.94 3.94
C GLN A 179 11.76 13.66 5.28
N GLU A 180 11.83 14.99 5.30
CA GLU A 180 12.08 15.76 6.52
C GLU A 180 11.01 15.47 7.59
N ILE A 181 9.74 15.37 7.17
CA ILE A 181 8.63 15.09 8.08
C ILE A 181 8.71 13.66 8.60
N VAL A 182 8.96 12.69 7.72
CA VAL A 182 9.15 11.28 8.08
C VAL A 182 10.29 11.12 9.09
N ALA A 183 11.46 11.68 8.77
CA ALA A 183 12.64 11.60 9.62
C ALA A 183 12.38 12.26 10.98
N ARG A 184 11.77 13.44 10.99
CA ARG A 184 11.40 14.15 12.21
C ARG A 184 10.46 13.33 13.09
N LEU A 185 9.47 12.66 12.49
CA LEU A 185 8.51 11.84 13.23
C LEU A 185 9.18 10.61 13.84
N HIS A 186 10.06 9.95 13.09
CA HIS A 186 10.85 8.82 13.59
C HIS A 186 11.70 9.20 14.81
N TYR A 187 12.38 10.36 14.79
CA TYR A 187 13.25 10.79 15.90
C TYR A 187 12.54 11.50 17.06
N ARG A 188 11.26 11.88 16.92
CA ARG A 188 10.51 12.66 17.94
C ARG A 188 9.36 11.89 18.59
N GLY A 189 9.43 10.56 18.62
CA GLY A 189 8.49 9.74 19.37
C GLY A 189 7.37 9.09 18.54
N GLY A 190 7.54 9.00 17.22
CA GLY A 190 6.70 8.19 16.35
C GLY A 190 5.29 8.74 16.14
N ASN A 191 4.46 7.95 15.47
CA ASN A 191 3.04 8.24 15.30
C ASN A 191 2.24 7.58 16.43
N LYS A 192 1.08 8.15 16.78
CA LYS A 192 0.16 7.57 17.79
C LYS A 192 -0.99 6.77 17.17
N ARG A 193 -0.82 6.41 15.90
CA ARG A 193 -1.81 5.65 15.13
C ARG A 193 -1.05 4.61 14.33
N HIS A 194 -1.52 3.38 14.32
CA HIS A 194 -0.87 2.28 13.62
C HIS A 194 -1.88 1.44 12.86
N LEU A 195 -1.34 0.61 11.97
CA LEU A 195 -2.09 -0.37 11.22
C LEU A 195 -2.39 -1.58 12.10
N HIS A 196 -3.66 -1.97 12.13
CA HIS A 196 -4.14 -3.16 12.82
C HIS A 196 -4.93 -4.03 11.85
N HIS A 197 -4.84 -5.33 12.07
CA HIS A 197 -5.76 -6.31 11.52
C HIS A 197 -6.90 -6.55 12.49
N VAL A 198 -8.13 -6.42 12.00
CA VAL A 198 -9.33 -6.49 12.83
C VAL A 198 -10.39 -7.39 12.22
N VAL A 199 -11.24 -7.95 13.09
CA VAL A 199 -12.51 -8.58 12.70
C VAL A 199 -13.64 -7.62 13.01
N LEU A 200 -14.57 -7.47 12.07
CA LEU A 200 -15.76 -6.63 12.19
C LEU A 200 -17.01 -7.51 12.32
N SER A 201 -18.01 -7.04 13.08
CA SER A 201 -19.31 -7.73 13.18
C SER A 201 -20.14 -7.65 11.90
N LYS A 202 -19.82 -6.71 11.00
CA LYS A 202 -20.53 -6.51 9.74
C LYS A 202 -19.60 -5.93 8.68
N ALA A 203 -19.86 -6.30 7.41
CA ALA A 203 -19.17 -5.74 6.26
C ALA A 203 -19.47 -4.24 6.11
N LEU A 204 -18.41 -3.48 5.85
CA LEU A 204 -18.40 -2.06 5.56
C LEU A 204 -17.64 -1.80 4.27
N GLU A 205 -17.75 -0.59 3.74
CA GLU A 205 -17.00 -0.19 2.55
C GLU A 205 -15.53 0.10 2.90
N ASP A 206 -14.65 -0.21 1.96
CA ASP A 206 -13.25 0.22 2.00
C ASP A 206 -13.17 1.74 2.23
N GLY A 207 -12.33 2.18 3.17
CA GLY A 207 -12.19 3.59 3.50
C GLY A 207 -13.23 4.12 4.50
N SER A 208 -14.14 3.28 5.01
CA SER A 208 -15.11 3.72 6.02
C SER A 208 -14.42 4.27 7.26
N LEU A 209 -14.88 5.42 7.73
CA LEU A 209 -14.44 6.04 8.98
C LEU A 209 -15.52 5.81 10.04
N LEU A 210 -15.16 5.04 11.07
CA LEU A 210 -16.02 4.78 12.21
C LEU A 210 -15.83 5.83 13.30
N HIS A 211 -16.93 6.13 14.00
CA HIS A 211 -16.96 7.07 15.10
C HIS A 211 -17.26 6.35 16.40
N HIS A 212 -16.80 6.92 17.51
CA HIS A 212 -17.16 6.47 18.84
C HIS A 212 -17.28 7.72 19.71
N GLU A 213 -18.44 7.93 20.32
CA GLU A 213 -18.74 9.13 21.10
C GLU A 213 -18.59 10.43 20.27
N GLY A 214 -18.94 10.38 18.99
CA GLY A 214 -18.89 11.54 18.09
C GLY A 214 -17.49 11.97 17.63
N ARG A 215 -16.42 11.25 18.00
CA ARG A 215 -15.06 11.47 17.51
C ARG A 215 -14.62 10.38 16.52
N LYS A 216 -13.66 10.72 15.66
CA LYS A 216 -13.00 9.74 14.78
C LYS A 216 -12.37 8.65 15.66
N PHE A 217 -12.73 7.40 15.37
CA PHE A 217 -12.30 6.25 16.13
C PHE A 217 -11.38 5.38 15.27
N VAL A 218 -11.91 4.82 14.19
CA VAL A 218 -11.20 3.87 13.34
C VAL A 218 -11.34 4.21 11.87
N GLN A 219 -10.21 4.30 11.17
CA GLN A 219 -10.20 4.46 9.71
C GLN A 219 -9.96 3.08 9.08
N LEU A 220 -10.98 2.50 8.45
CA LEU A 220 -10.81 1.27 7.68
C LEU A 220 -10.07 1.56 6.37
N LEU A 221 -9.24 0.62 5.94
CA LEU A 221 -8.56 0.64 4.64
C LEU A 221 -9.26 -0.33 3.69
N ASN A 222 -8.91 -1.61 3.77
CA ASN A 222 -9.49 -2.67 2.95
C ASN A 222 -10.24 -3.67 3.83
N VAL A 223 -11.45 -4.02 3.42
CA VAL A 223 -12.41 -4.89 4.12
C VAL A 223 -12.70 -6.11 3.22
N ILE A 224 -12.51 -7.31 3.75
CA ILE A 224 -12.71 -8.57 3.03
C ILE A 224 -13.70 -9.43 3.82
N THR A 225 -14.76 -9.85 3.13
CA THR A 225 -15.73 -10.82 3.66
C THR A 225 -15.42 -12.21 3.12
N HIS A 226 -15.23 -13.20 3.98
CA HIS A 226 -15.01 -14.62 3.63
C HIS A 226 -15.56 -15.52 4.75
N ASP A 227 -16.14 -16.67 4.41
CA ASP A 227 -16.60 -17.68 5.39
C ASP A 227 -17.38 -17.09 6.58
N GLU A 228 -18.32 -16.18 6.29
CA GLU A 228 -19.13 -15.43 7.29
C GLU A 228 -18.34 -14.49 8.22
N ARG A 229 -17.04 -14.34 8.02
CA ARG A 229 -16.16 -13.38 8.71
C ARG A 229 -15.91 -12.16 7.86
N VAL A 230 -15.71 -11.03 8.55
CA VAL A 230 -15.30 -9.76 7.95
C VAL A 230 -13.98 -9.36 8.57
N GLU A 231 -12.91 -9.42 7.79
CA GLU A 231 -11.56 -9.01 8.20
C GLU A 231 -11.20 -7.69 7.52
N ALA A 232 -10.50 -6.81 8.22
CA ALA A 232 -10.09 -5.51 7.69
C ALA A 232 -8.70 -5.09 8.16
N LEU A 233 -8.02 -4.27 7.35
CA LEU A 233 -6.98 -3.39 7.88
C LEU A 233 -7.58 -2.08 8.33
N ALA A 234 -7.15 -1.62 9.48
CA ALA A 234 -7.65 -0.44 10.14
C ALA A 234 -6.50 0.40 10.70
N VAL A 235 -6.60 1.72 10.59
CA VAL A 235 -5.71 2.65 11.29
C VAL A 235 -6.40 3.16 12.54
N ILE A 236 -5.81 2.83 13.69
CA ILE A 236 -6.40 3.04 15.02
C ILE A 236 -5.37 3.80 15.87
N SER A 237 -5.82 4.66 16.78
CA SER A 237 -4.92 5.30 17.73
C SER A 237 -4.46 4.32 18.82
N ASP A 238 -3.28 4.53 19.42
CA ASP A 238 -2.79 3.65 20.50
C ASP A 238 -3.76 3.57 21.67
N GLU A 239 -4.39 4.70 22.02
CA GLU A 239 -5.39 4.80 23.06
C GLU A 239 -6.62 3.95 22.72
N ASP A 240 -7.15 4.10 21.51
CA ASP A 240 -8.32 3.36 21.04
C ASP A 240 -8.04 1.87 20.88
N ALA A 241 -6.85 1.50 20.40
CA ALA A 241 -6.43 0.11 20.28
C ALA A 241 -6.33 -0.56 21.66
N ASN A 242 -5.74 0.12 22.64
CA ASN A 242 -5.71 -0.35 24.03
C ASN A 242 -7.12 -0.50 24.61
N ASN A 243 -8.01 0.46 24.35
CA ASN A 243 -9.40 0.37 24.78
C ASN A 243 -10.09 -0.86 24.18
N ILE A 244 -9.94 -1.11 22.87
CA ILE A 244 -10.53 -2.28 22.20
C ILE A 244 -9.98 -3.58 22.78
N ALA A 245 -8.67 -3.66 23.05
CA ALA A 245 -8.04 -4.86 23.60
C ALA A 245 -8.53 -5.20 25.02
N GLN A 246 -8.93 -4.21 25.81
CA GLN A 246 -9.36 -4.37 27.20
C GLN A 246 -10.87 -4.66 27.35
N HIS A 247 -11.67 -4.40 26.32
CA HIS A 247 -13.12 -4.54 26.38
C HIS A 247 -13.61 -5.65 25.46
N THR A 248 -14.53 -6.47 25.96
CA THR A 248 -15.09 -7.60 25.20
C THR A 248 -15.85 -7.12 23.96
N GLU A 249 -16.53 -5.96 24.03
CA GLU A 249 -17.20 -5.34 22.90
C GLU A 249 -17.10 -3.81 23.01
N ILE A 250 -16.34 -3.17 22.10
CA ILE A 250 -16.51 -1.74 21.82
C ILE A 250 -17.37 -1.62 20.58
N ILE A 251 -18.46 -0.86 20.71
CA ILE A 251 -19.43 -0.64 19.65
C ILE A 251 -19.26 0.79 19.15
N SER A 252 -18.99 0.94 17.86
CA SER A 252 -18.93 2.25 17.19
C SER A 252 -20.32 2.90 17.14
N ASP A 253 -20.40 4.19 16.85
CA ASP A 253 -21.67 4.92 16.67
C ASP A 253 -22.51 4.29 15.54
N GLU A 254 -21.85 3.67 14.56
CA GLU A 254 -22.44 2.89 13.46
C GLU A 254 -22.88 1.47 13.88
N LYS A 255 -22.81 1.13 15.17
CA LYS A 255 -23.16 -0.17 15.78
C LYS A 255 -22.29 -1.32 15.28
N ILE A 256 -21.01 -1.06 15.09
CA ILE A 256 -20.03 -2.04 14.64
C ILE A 256 -19.18 -2.48 15.83
N THR A 257 -19.17 -3.79 16.09
CA THR A 257 -18.25 -4.40 17.05
C THR A 257 -16.98 -4.79 16.32
N MET A 258 -15.83 -4.58 16.95
CA MET A 258 -14.53 -4.85 16.36
C MET A 258 -13.59 -5.52 17.36
N HIS A 259 -12.80 -6.48 16.87
CA HIS A 259 -11.77 -7.17 17.65
C HIS A 259 -10.40 -7.05 16.96
N LEU A 260 -9.36 -6.72 17.72
CA LEU A 260 -7.99 -6.71 17.21
C LEU A 260 -7.45 -8.14 17.10
N LEU A 261 -6.83 -8.47 15.97
CA LEU A 261 -6.14 -9.75 15.74
C LEU A 261 -4.63 -9.61 15.76
N THR A 262 -4.10 -8.60 15.07
CA THR A 262 -2.65 -8.37 14.94
C THR A 262 -2.41 -6.88 14.82
N ASP A 263 -1.33 -6.42 15.45
CA ASP A 263 -0.82 -5.07 15.34
C ASP A 263 0.51 -5.05 14.59
N TRP A 264 0.74 -3.97 13.84
CA TRP A 264 2.00 -3.72 13.18
C TRP A 264 2.48 -2.31 13.52
N PRO A 265 3.14 -2.10 14.67
CA PRO A 265 3.84 -0.84 14.90
C PRO A 265 4.94 -0.62 13.85
N ASP A 266 5.40 0.64 13.70
CA ASP A 266 6.53 1.00 12.83
C ASP A 266 7.90 0.63 13.37
#